data_AF-A0A9P0QB49-F1
#
_entry.id   AF-A0A9P0QB49-F1
#
_cell.length_a   1.000
_cell.length_b   1.000
_cell.length_c   1.000
_cell.angle_alpha   90.00
_cell.angle_beta   90.00
_cell.angle_gamma   90.00
#
_symmetry.space_group_name_H-M   'P 1'
#
loop_
_entity.id
_entity.type
_entity.pdbx_description
1 polymer ?
#
loop_
_entity_poly.entity_id
_entity_poly.type
_entity_poly.pdbx_seq_one_letter_code
_entity_poly.pdbx_strand_id
1 'polypeptide(L)'
;MVSGKNCVHFFSPLKLKEKTISDPEQIDSIIEEVVDIAKQLNLEVDNDDVQELLDSHNQELTIDEVIEMRKYEQDIEQTDSLDPVESVNQMTIANLTEGLNSIEKGLQILEKIDSNEERVSTTKRGIKKLLVCYEEILREKKKNLTRQATLLEYIKPSTSK
;
A
#
# COMPACT_ATOMS: atom_id res chain seq x y z
N MET A 1 27.83 -15.22 2.90
CA MET A 1 26.48 -15.68 3.26
C MET A 1 25.87 -14.64 4.18
N VAL A 2 25.01 -13.77 3.66
CA VAL A 2 24.22 -12.86 4.49
C VAL A 2 22.78 -13.32 4.35
N SER A 3 22.29 -13.97 5.39
CA SER A 3 20.90 -14.41 5.53
C SER A 3 20.07 -13.18 5.87
N GLY A 4 19.50 -12.55 4.86
CA GLY A 4 18.48 -11.52 5.02
C GLY A 4 17.10 -12.17 5.12
N LYS A 5 16.84 -12.88 6.22
CA LYS A 5 15.46 -13.12 6.65
C LYS A 5 14.93 -11.77 7.12
N ASN A 6 13.82 -11.32 6.55
CA ASN A 6 12.74 -10.60 7.24
C ASN A 6 11.68 -10.23 6.20
N CYS A 7 10.83 -11.21 5.90
CA CYS A 7 9.53 -10.99 5.28
C CYS A 7 8.48 -11.53 6.26
N VAL A 8 8.16 -10.73 7.25
CA VAL A 8 6.97 -10.80 8.12
C VAL A 8 6.81 -9.38 8.66
N HIS A 9 5.58 -8.88 8.75
CA HIS A 9 5.22 -7.55 9.30
C HIS A 9 5.21 -6.35 8.35
N PHE A 10 4.61 -6.45 7.16
CA PHE A 10 4.10 -5.21 6.52
C PHE A 10 2.58 -5.14 6.38
N PHE A 11 1.86 -6.27 6.33
CA PHE A 11 0.40 -6.25 6.48
C PHE A 11 -0.05 -7.57 7.12
N SER A 12 -0.06 -7.63 8.44
CA SER A 12 -1.06 -8.47 9.10
C SER A 12 -2.19 -7.51 9.44
N PRO A 13 -3.36 -7.61 8.77
CA PRO A 13 -4.53 -6.97 9.33
C PRO A 13 -4.75 -7.63 10.68
N LEU A 14 -4.57 -6.88 11.77
CA LEU A 14 -5.33 -7.15 12.97
C LEU A 14 -6.77 -7.29 12.48
N LYS A 15 -7.36 -8.47 12.62
CA LYS A 15 -8.78 -8.67 12.38
C LYS A 15 -9.55 -7.98 13.50
N LEU A 16 -9.45 -6.66 13.54
CA LEU A 16 -10.44 -5.84 14.20
C LEU A 16 -11.66 -5.93 13.30
N LYS A 17 -12.75 -6.46 13.86
CA LYS A 17 -14.05 -6.37 13.19
C LYS A 17 -14.31 -4.89 12.98
N GLU A 18 -14.32 -4.42 11.73
CA GLU A 18 -14.85 -3.11 11.41
C GLU A 18 -16.33 -3.11 11.82
N LYS A 19 -16.59 -2.61 13.03
CA LYS A 19 -17.91 -2.29 13.52
C LYS A 19 -18.03 -0.78 13.42
N THR A 20 -18.89 -0.32 12.52
CA THR A 20 -19.26 1.09 12.45
C THR A 20 -20.00 1.41 13.74
N ILE A 21 -19.38 2.22 14.60
CA ILE A 21 -19.90 2.59 15.91
C ILE A 21 -20.39 4.03 15.85
N SER A 22 -21.69 4.19 16.04
CA SER A 22 -22.42 5.47 16.04
C SER A 22 -22.82 5.88 17.47
N ASP A 23 -22.39 5.12 18.48
CA ASP A 23 -22.95 5.15 19.83
C ASP A 23 -21.84 5.34 20.87
N PRO A 24 -21.86 6.40 21.69
CA PRO A 24 -20.80 6.71 22.65
C PRO A 24 -20.51 5.56 23.62
N GLU A 25 -21.52 4.78 24.02
CA GLU A 25 -21.35 3.65 24.95
C GLU A 25 -20.48 2.51 24.37
N GLN A 26 -20.33 2.43 23.05
CA GLN A 26 -19.53 1.42 22.38
C GLN A 26 -18.06 1.83 22.21
N ILE A 27 -17.75 3.13 22.30
CA ILE A 27 -16.37 3.64 22.20
C ILE A 27 -15.63 3.36 23.52
N ASP A 28 -16.27 3.66 24.66
CA ASP A 28 -15.71 3.37 25.99
C ASP A 28 -15.37 1.89 26.15
N SER A 29 -16.24 1.00 25.65
CA SER A 29 -16.00 -0.45 25.67
C SER A 29 -14.79 -0.88 24.84
N ILE A 30 -14.46 -0.16 23.77
CA ILE A 30 -13.29 -0.47 22.92
C ILE A 30 -12.03 0.06 23.57
N ILE A 31 -12.08 1.25 24.18
CA ILE A 31 -10.96 1.85 24.89
C ILE A 31 -10.49 0.88 25.99
N GLU A 32 -11.42 0.34 26.77
CA GLU A 32 -11.13 -0.67 27.79
C GLU A 32 -10.54 -1.97 27.21
N GLU A 33 -11.07 -2.45 26.07
CA GLU A 33 -10.52 -3.63 25.38
C GLU A 33 -9.07 -3.41 24.92
N VAL A 34 -8.76 -2.23 24.40
CA VAL A 34 -7.41 -1.85 23.96
C VAL A 34 -6.45 -1.78 25.14
N VAL A 35 -6.86 -1.19 26.25
CA VAL A 35 -6.07 -1.13 27.49
C VAL A 35 -5.81 -2.52 28.05
N ASP A 36 -6.79 -3.43 28.02
CA ASP A 36 -6.61 -4.82 28.44
C ASP A 36 -5.61 -5.59 27.57
N ILE A 37 -5.62 -5.36 26.26
CA ILE A 37 -4.60 -5.92 25.35
C ILE A 37 -3.21 -5.34 25.67
N ALA A 38 -3.11 -4.04 25.91
CA ALA A 38 -1.85 -3.38 26.26
C ALA A 38 -1.25 -3.96 27.55
N LYS A 39 -2.09 -4.18 28.57
CA LYS A 39 -1.69 -4.85 29.82
C LYS A 39 -1.22 -6.28 29.59
N GLN A 40 -1.89 -7.06 28.73
CA GLN A 40 -1.46 -8.42 28.36
C GLN A 40 -0.09 -8.43 27.67
N LEU A 41 0.24 -7.35 26.96
CA LEU A 41 1.53 -7.14 26.31
C LEU A 41 2.57 -6.48 27.22
N ASN A 42 2.27 -6.30 28.51
CA ASN A 42 3.14 -5.68 29.50
C ASN A 42 3.50 -4.21 29.18
N LEU A 43 2.60 -3.51 28.48
CA LEU A 43 2.70 -2.08 28.19
C LEU A 43 2.02 -1.28 29.30
N GLU A 44 2.62 -0.16 29.68
CA GLU A 44 2.05 0.82 30.62
C GLU A 44 1.23 1.82 29.81
N VAL A 45 -0.06 1.50 29.63
CA VAL A 45 -1.05 2.31 28.89
C VAL A 45 -2.33 2.33 29.71
N ASP A 46 -2.92 3.50 29.90
CA ASP A 46 -4.22 3.69 30.52
C ASP A 46 -5.28 4.23 29.53
N ASN A 47 -6.50 4.44 30.03
CA ASN A 47 -7.61 4.91 29.20
C ASN A 47 -7.39 6.34 28.69
N ASP A 48 -6.70 7.18 29.47
CA ASP A 48 -6.44 8.58 29.10
C ASP A 48 -5.43 8.62 27.95
N ASP A 49 -4.41 7.75 27.96
CA ASP A 49 -3.45 7.59 26.85
C ASP A 49 -4.14 7.22 25.53
N VAL A 50 -5.10 6.29 25.59
CA VAL A 50 -5.86 5.85 24.41
C VAL A 50 -6.80 6.97 23.93
N GLN A 51 -7.43 7.70 24.86
CA GLN A 51 -8.31 8.81 24.53
C GLN A 51 -7.55 9.98 23.88
N GLU A 52 -6.37 10.35 24.42
CA GLU A 52 -5.50 11.37 23.84
C GLU A 52 -5.08 11.01 22.42
N LEU A 53 -4.75 9.73 22.17
CA LEU A 53 -4.42 9.25 20.85
C LEU A 53 -5.60 9.40 19.87
N LEU A 54 -6.82 9.05 20.29
CA LEU A 54 -8.01 9.18 19.45
C LEU A 54 -8.32 10.64 19.14
N ASP A 55 -8.18 11.53 20.13
CA ASP A 55 -8.44 12.95 19.96
C ASP A 55 -7.41 13.62 19.05
N SER A 56 -6.14 13.20 19.09
CA SER A 56 -5.11 13.68 18.16
C SER A 56 -5.41 13.34 16.69
N HIS A 57 -6.11 12.24 16.42
CA HIS A 57 -6.46 11.78 15.07
C HIS A 57 -7.87 12.19 14.62
N ASN A 58 -8.68 12.76 15.51
CA ASN A 58 -10.01 13.27 15.20
C ASN A 58 -9.99 14.72 14.67
N GLN A 59 -8.82 15.33 14.53
CA GLN A 59 -8.68 16.63 13.88
C GLN A 59 -8.89 16.49 12.37
N GLU A 60 -9.96 17.12 11.86
CA GLU A 60 -10.19 17.20 10.43
C GLU A 60 -9.08 18.03 9.78
N LEU A 61 -8.47 17.50 8.72
CA LEU A 61 -7.46 18.23 7.97
C LEU A 61 -8.04 19.54 7.45
N THR A 62 -7.32 20.64 7.67
CA THR A 62 -7.71 21.93 7.13
C THR A 62 -7.48 21.99 5.63
N ILE A 63 -8.21 22.88 4.95
CA ILE A 63 -8.05 23.09 3.50
C ILE A 63 -6.61 23.46 3.15
N ASP A 64 -5.94 24.24 4.01
CA ASP A 64 -4.56 24.68 3.80
C ASP A 64 -3.56 23.50 3.91
N GLU A 65 -3.75 22.61 4.88
CA GLU A 65 -2.93 21.38 5.00
C GLU A 65 -3.12 20.46 3.78
N VAL A 66 -4.35 20.33 3.28
CA VAL A 66 -4.62 19.56 2.04
C VAL A 66 -3.93 20.22 0.83
N ILE A 67 -3.91 21.54 0.76
CA ILE A 67 -3.22 22.29 -0.30
C ILE A 67 -1.69 22.12 -0.18
N GLU A 68 -1.13 22.16 1.02
CA GLU A 68 0.30 21.95 1.26
C GLU A 68 0.74 20.53 0.91
N MET A 69 -0.03 19.52 1.30
CA MET A 69 0.20 18.14 0.89
C MET A 69 0.20 18.01 -0.64
N ARG A 70 -0.74 18.64 -1.34
CA ARG A 70 -0.78 18.66 -2.80
C ARG A 70 0.44 19.35 -3.40
N LYS A 71 0.91 20.47 -2.83
CA LYS A 71 2.12 21.16 -3.30
C LYS A 71 3.33 20.25 -3.15
N TYR A 72 3.45 19.54 -2.03
CA TYR A 72 4.52 18.57 -1.82
C TYR A 72 4.48 17.43 -2.85
N GLU A 73 3.31 16.90 -3.17
CA GLU A 73 3.13 15.91 -4.25
C GLU A 73 3.52 16.48 -5.62
N GLN A 74 3.16 17.74 -5.88
CA GLN A 74 3.43 18.41 -7.16
C GLN A 74 4.91 18.80 -7.32
N ASP A 75 5.61 19.10 -6.24
CA ASP A 75 7.05 19.35 -6.21
C ASP A 75 7.85 18.05 -6.43
N ILE A 76 7.33 16.92 -5.94
CA ILE A 76 7.87 15.58 -6.26
C ILE A 76 7.65 15.26 -7.76
N GLU A 77 6.53 15.68 -8.35
CA GLU A 77 6.29 15.49 -9.80
C GLU A 77 7.07 16.48 -10.70
N GLN A 78 7.39 17.69 -10.23
CA GLN A 78 8.13 18.70 -11.02
C GLN A 78 9.66 18.57 -10.97
N THR A 79 10.19 17.94 -9.91
CA THR A 79 11.64 17.70 -9.75
C THR A 79 12.19 16.62 -10.69
N ASP A 80 11.33 15.91 -11.43
CA ASP A 80 11.73 15.05 -12.56
C ASP A 80 12.28 15.82 -13.77
N SER A 81 12.31 17.17 -13.74
CA SER A 81 12.73 17.99 -14.88
C SER A 81 14.11 18.65 -14.81
N LEU A 82 14.85 18.63 -13.69
CA LEU A 82 16.20 19.23 -13.66
C LEU A 82 17.18 18.44 -12.77
N ASP A 83 18.18 17.88 -13.45
CA ASP A 83 19.36 17.10 -13.02
C ASP A 83 19.16 15.62 -12.61
N PRO A 84 20.04 14.72 -13.12
CA PRO A 84 19.92 13.27 -12.92
C PRO A 84 20.32 12.91 -11.49
N VAL A 85 19.35 12.98 -10.58
CA VAL A 85 19.39 12.19 -9.34
C VAL A 85 19.43 10.74 -9.79
N GLU A 86 20.54 10.06 -9.49
CA GLU A 86 20.71 8.63 -9.76
C GLU A 86 19.41 7.90 -9.47
N SER A 87 18.90 7.26 -10.52
CA SER A 87 17.61 6.60 -10.57
C SER A 87 17.40 5.77 -9.31
N VAL A 88 16.62 6.31 -8.37
CA VAL A 88 16.02 5.49 -7.33
C VAL A 88 15.30 4.39 -8.09
N ASN A 89 15.56 3.11 -7.77
CA ASN A 89 14.89 1.98 -8.42
C ASN A 89 13.37 2.12 -8.23
N GLN A 90 12.71 2.82 -9.15
CA GLN A 90 11.32 3.20 -9.01
C GLN A 90 10.44 2.06 -9.50
N MET A 91 9.60 1.58 -8.59
CA MET A 91 8.57 0.57 -8.84
C MET A 91 7.39 1.18 -9.63
N THR A 92 7.67 1.77 -10.79
CA THR A 92 6.67 2.41 -11.65
C THR A 92 5.75 1.35 -12.28
N ILE A 93 4.55 1.75 -12.71
CA ILE A 93 3.62 0.87 -13.43
C ILE A 93 4.28 0.30 -14.69
N ALA A 94 5.04 1.12 -15.41
CA ALA A 94 5.75 0.72 -16.62
C ALA A 94 6.82 -0.35 -16.31
N ASN A 95 7.71 -0.07 -15.36
CA ASN A 95 8.80 -0.98 -14.99
C ASN A 95 8.28 -2.32 -14.44
N LEU A 96 7.25 -2.29 -13.59
CA LEU A 96 6.57 -3.50 -13.09
C LEU A 96 5.97 -4.32 -14.24
N THR A 97 5.26 -3.65 -15.15
CA THR A 97 4.62 -4.32 -16.29
C THR A 97 5.67 -4.95 -17.21
N GLU A 98 6.75 -4.24 -17.50
CA GLU A 98 7.86 -4.73 -18.31
C GLU A 98 8.57 -5.93 -17.66
N GLY A 99 8.88 -5.83 -16.37
CA GLY A 99 9.54 -6.91 -15.61
C GLY A 99 8.70 -8.18 -15.59
N LEU A 100 7.41 -8.08 -15.24
CA LEU A 100 6.49 -9.23 -15.23
C LEU A 100 6.35 -9.86 -16.63
N ASN A 101 6.21 -9.04 -17.67
CA ASN A 101 6.14 -9.53 -19.05
C ASN A 101 7.43 -10.24 -19.49
N SER A 102 8.59 -9.75 -19.07
CA SER A 102 9.87 -10.36 -19.40
C SER A 102 10.02 -11.73 -18.75
N ILE A 103 9.55 -11.89 -17.51
CA ILE A 103 9.54 -13.19 -16.83
C ILE A 103 8.58 -14.17 -17.53
N GLU A 104 7.38 -13.74 -17.92
CA GLU A 104 6.45 -14.61 -18.65
C GLU A 104 7.02 -15.06 -19.99
N LYS A 105 7.72 -14.17 -20.73
CA LYS A 105 8.47 -14.56 -21.94
C LYS A 105 9.54 -15.61 -21.65
N GLY A 106 10.29 -15.46 -20.56
CA GLY A 106 11.26 -16.45 -20.11
C GLY A 106 10.62 -17.81 -19.82
N LEU A 107 9.47 -17.82 -19.14
CA LEU A 107 8.70 -19.04 -18.87
C LEU A 107 8.22 -19.72 -20.16
N GLN A 108 7.76 -18.97 -21.15
CA GLN A 108 7.37 -19.50 -22.46
C GLN A 108 8.55 -20.11 -23.24
N ILE A 109 9.76 -19.56 -23.07
CA ILE A 109 10.97 -20.15 -23.67
C ILE A 109 11.26 -21.50 -23.01
N LEU A 110 11.18 -21.59 -21.68
CA LEU A 110 11.38 -22.86 -20.96
C LEU A 110 10.38 -23.92 -21.42
N GLU A 111 9.11 -23.56 -21.61
CA GLU A 111 8.07 -24.48 -22.15
C GLU A 111 8.40 -25.01 -23.54
N LYS A 112 9.12 -24.24 -24.36
CA LYS A 112 9.49 -24.66 -25.72
C LYS A 112 10.74 -25.53 -25.79
N ILE A 113 11.70 -25.30 -24.88
CA ILE A 113 13.01 -25.99 -24.92
C ILE A 113 13.08 -27.21 -24.01
N ASP A 114 12.20 -27.31 -23.01
CA ASP A 114 12.20 -28.40 -22.04
C ASP A 114 11.17 -29.47 -22.43
N SER A 115 11.63 -30.68 -22.77
CA SER A 115 10.76 -31.82 -23.05
C SER A 115 10.14 -32.45 -21.80
N ASN A 116 10.61 -32.10 -20.60
CA ASN A 116 10.04 -32.57 -19.34
C ASN A 116 8.93 -31.61 -18.86
N GLU A 117 7.68 -31.97 -19.14
CA GLU A 117 6.50 -31.19 -18.77
C GLU A 117 6.33 -30.97 -17.26
N GLU A 118 6.67 -31.97 -16.43
CA GLU A 118 6.54 -31.88 -14.97
C GLU A 118 7.51 -30.84 -14.40
N ARG A 119 8.77 -30.85 -14.87
CA ARG A 119 9.80 -29.91 -14.45
C ARG A 119 9.44 -28.48 -14.82
N VAL A 120 9.01 -28.24 -16.06
CA VAL A 120 8.63 -26.89 -16.49
C VAL A 120 7.36 -26.40 -15.80
N SER A 121 6.36 -27.27 -15.62
CA SER A 121 5.12 -26.95 -14.90
C SER A 121 5.39 -26.59 -13.43
N THR A 122 6.23 -27.37 -12.75
CA THR A 122 6.62 -27.11 -11.37
C THR A 122 7.38 -25.78 -11.25
N THR A 123 8.32 -25.53 -12.17
CA THR A 123 9.10 -24.28 -12.22
C THR A 123 8.20 -23.07 -12.45
N LYS A 124 7.31 -23.12 -13.46
CA LYS A 124 6.35 -22.06 -13.78
C LYS A 124 5.46 -21.72 -12.60
N ARG A 125 4.89 -22.75 -11.95
CA ARG A 125 4.05 -22.58 -10.75
C ARG A 125 4.81 -21.93 -9.61
N GLY A 126 6.05 -22.37 -9.35
CA GLY A 126 6.91 -21.82 -8.31
C GLY A 126 7.20 -20.34 -8.53
N ILE A 127 7.60 -19.96 -9.75
CA ILE A 127 7.87 -18.57 -10.12
C ILE A 127 6.60 -17.72 -10.00
N LYS A 128 5.46 -18.15 -10.56
CA LYS A 128 4.20 -17.39 -10.45
C LYS A 128 3.77 -17.17 -9.00
N LYS A 129 3.94 -18.17 -8.13
CA LYS A 129 3.67 -18.03 -6.70
C LYS A 129 4.50 -16.91 -6.05
N LEU A 130 5.75 -16.74 -6.47
CA LEU A 130 6.64 -15.70 -5.95
C LEU A 130 6.34 -14.31 -6.55
N LEU A 131 5.68 -14.23 -7.70
CA LEU A 131 5.35 -12.97 -8.37
C LEU A 131 4.04 -12.33 -7.90
N VAL A 132 3.22 -13.04 -7.12
CA VAL A 132 1.91 -12.53 -6.65
C VAL A 132 2.01 -11.16 -5.98
N CYS A 133 3.04 -10.92 -5.16
CA CYS A 133 3.22 -9.63 -4.49
C CYS A 133 3.47 -8.48 -5.47
N TYR A 134 4.21 -8.72 -6.55
CA TYR A 134 4.45 -7.71 -7.58
C TYR A 134 3.19 -7.42 -8.41
N GLU A 135 2.37 -8.45 -8.69
CA GLU A 135 1.07 -8.28 -9.35
C GLU A 135 0.09 -7.47 -8.49
N GLU A 136 0.10 -7.68 -7.17
CA GLU A 136 -0.67 -6.88 -6.21
C GLU A 136 -0.25 -5.42 -6.21
N ILE A 137 1.05 -5.13 -6.13
CA ILE A 137 1.57 -3.75 -6.20
C ILE A 137 1.16 -3.09 -7.52
N LEU A 138 1.27 -3.80 -8.65
CA LEU A 138 0.88 -3.28 -9.95
C LEU A 138 -0.62 -2.96 -10.00
N ARG A 139 -1.46 -3.83 -9.45
CA ARG A 139 -2.91 -3.64 -9.38
C ARG A 139 -3.29 -2.43 -8.53
N GLU A 140 -2.72 -2.29 -7.33
CA GLU A 140 -3.01 -1.15 -6.46
C GLU A 140 -2.52 0.16 -7.07
N LYS A 141 -1.33 0.17 -7.70
CA LYS A 141 -0.84 1.37 -8.41
C LYS A 141 -1.77 1.79 -9.54
N LYS A 142 -2.28 0.84 -10.34
CA LYS A 142 -3.27 1.13 -11.39
C LYS A 142 -4.57 1.69 -10.80
N LYS A 143 -5.09 1.09 -9.73
CA LYS A 143 -6.30 1.56 -9.04
C LYS A 143 -6.14 2.98 -8.51
N ASN A 144 -5.00 3.30 -7.89
CA ASN A 144 -4.72 4.63 -7.36
C ASN A 144 -4.63 5.67 -8.47
N LEU A 145 -3.97 5.35 -9.58
CA LEU A 145 -3.91 6.24 -10.76
C LEU A 145 -5.32 6.55 -11.30
N THR A 146 -6.18 5.53 -11.39
CA THR A 146 -7.59 5.74 -11.82
C THR A 146 -8.35 6.63 -10.84
N ARG A 147 -8.23 6.39 -9.52
CA ARG A 147 -8.89 7.23 -8.50
C ARG A 147 -8.44 8.69 -8.59
N GLN A 148 -7.15 8.93 -8.78
CA GLN A 148 -6.59 10.27 -8.95
C GLN A 148 -7.18 10.97 -10.19
N ALA A 149 -7.24 10.27 -11.33
CA ALA A 149 -7.84 10.80 -12.55
C ALA A 149 -9.33 11.15 -12.37
N THR A 150 -10.11 10.28 -11.71
CA THR A 150 -11.54 10.52 -11.44
C THR A 150 -11.76 11.72 -10.51
N LEU A 151 -10.95 11.88 -9.46
CA LEU A 151 -11.02 13.04 -8.57
C LEU A 151 -10.70 14.34 -9.32
N LEU A 152 -9.67 14.32 -10.17
CA LEU A 152 -9.33 15.48 -11.00
C LEU A 152 -10.44 15.86 -11.99
N GLU A 153 -11.19 14.90 -12.50
CA GLU A 153 -12.35 15.16 -13.35
C GLU A 153 -13.48 15.84 -12.58
N TYR A 154 -13.79 15.35 -11.37
CA TYR A 154 -14.85 15.91 -10.52
C TYR A 154 -14.56 17.35 -10.06
N ILE A 155 -13.30 17.67 -9.78
CA ILE A 155 -12.89 18.99 -9.26
C ILE A 155 -12.77 20.05 -10.37
N LYS A 156 -12.84 19.66 -11.66
CA LYS A 156 -12.76 20.65 -12.75
C LYS A 156 -13.92 21.64 -12.64
N PRO A 157 -13.65 22.96 -12.54
CA PRO A 157 -14.70 23.95 -12.49
C PRO A 157 -15.54 23.84 -13.76
N SER A 158 -16.86 23.75 -13.60
CA SER A 158 -17.79 23.88 -14.72
C SER A 158 -17.56 25.25 -15.34
N THR A 159 -16.92 25.28 -16.50
CA THR A 159 -16.79 26.49 -17.32
C THR A 159 -18.20 26.87 -17.77
N SER A 160 -18.90 27.64 -16.94
CA SER A 160 -20.15 28.27 -17.31
C SER A 160 -19.82 29.33 -18.36
N LYS A 161 -20.37 29.15 -19.55
CA LYS A 161 -20.47 30.21 -20.57
C LYS A 161 -21.53 31.22 -20.18
#